data_AF-A8RKS6-F1
#
_entry.id   AF-A8RKS6-F1
#
_cell.length_a   1.000
_cell.length_b   1.000
_cell.length_c   1.000
_cell.angle_alpha   90.00
_cell.angle_beta   90.00
_cell.angle_gamma   90.00
#
_symmetry.space_group_name_H-M   'P 1'
#
loop_
_entity.id
_entity.type
_entity.pdbx_description
1 polymer ?
#
loop_
_entity_poly.entity_id
_entity_poly.type
_entity_poly.pdbx_seq_one_letter_code
_entity_poly.pdbx_strand_id
1 'polypeptide(L)'
;MMSDPINIDEIMQELRNNAKNKSYPKEAVAFDAVCARKKEAEDFDFFRELMERDVRYMDRSYYVDYDQPITGRSPRIKKFIKSLYQFHLRPLWDAQNCFNLKAASAMSQMRNFVLQQIEQNEQMEKHLEELRKVCREQELKIEQLEKKLSEEKE
;
A
#
# COMPACT_ATOMS: atom_id res chain seq x y z
N MET A 1 18.70 -49.95 30.18
CA MET A 1 17.54 -49.96 29.26
C MET A 1 18.10 -49.98 27.85
N MET A 2 18.03 -51.12 27.17
CA MET A 2 18.46 -51.25 25.77
C MET A 2 17.34 -50.67 24.90
N SER A 3 17.65 -49.58 24.20
CA SER A 3 16.79 -48.99 23.18
C SER A 3 16.64 -49.96 22.01
N ASP A 4 15.41 -50.33 21.69
CA ASP A 4 15.09 -51.21 20.58
C ASP A 4 15.71 -50.67 19.26
N PRO A 5 16.33 -51.54 18.44
CA PRO A 5 16.95 -51.12 17.20
C PRO A 5 15.87 -50.63 16.22
N ILE A 6 16.06 -49.41 15.70
CA ILE A 6 15.17 -48.81 14.70
C ILE A 6 15.15 -49.71 13.45
N ASN A 7 13.99 -50.27 13.14
CA ASN A 7 13.78 -51.11 11.96
C ASN A 7 13.60 -50.24 10.70
N ILE A 8 14.69 -50.08 9.95
CA ILE A 8 14.73 -49.23 8.74
C ILE A 8 13.86 -49.80 7.63
N ASP A 9 13.73 -51.12 7.52
CA ASP A 9 12.99 -51.78 6.45
C ASP A 9 11.48 -51.52 6.57
N GLU A 10 10.97 -51.57 7.80
CA GLU A 10 9.57 -51.28 8.11
C GLU A 10 9.22 -49.81 7.78
N ILE A 11 10.09 -48.87 8.17
CA ILE A 11 9.94 -47.44 7.86
C ILE A 11 9.94 -47.22 6.33
N MET A 12 10.86 -47.86 5.61
CA MET A 12 10.96 -47.75 4.16
C MET A 12 9.75 -48.34 3.44
N GLN A 13 9.18 -49.44 3.97
CA GLN A 13 7.99 -50.05 3.44
C GLN A 13 6.75 -49.18 3.68
N GLU A 14 6.64 -48.58 4.87
CA GLU A 14 5.57 -47.65 5.22
C GLU A 14 5.62 -46.37 4.36
N LEU A 15 6.80 -45.83 4.10
CA LEU A 15 7.01 -44.68 3.20
C LEU A 15 6.59 -45.01 1.76
N ARG A 16 6.94 -46.19 1.25
CA ARG A 16 6.54 -46.64 -0.10
C ARG A 16 5.03 -46.82 -0.21
N ASN A 17 4.39 -47.36 0.82
CA ASN A 17 2.93 -47.52 0.85
C ASN A 17 2.23 -46.16 0.93
N ASN A 18 2.72 -45.24 1.75
CA ASN A 18 2.19 -43.87 1.84
C ASN A 18 2.36 -43.08 0.53
N ALA A 19 3.47 -43.27 -0.18
CA ALA A 19 3.69 -42.64 -1.49
C ALA A 19 2.75 -43.20 -2.58
N LYS A 20 2.41 -44.50 -2.52
CA LYS A 20 1.44 -45.13 -3.44
C LYS A 20 0.00 -44.68 -3.16
N ASN A 21 -0.35 -44.48 -1.89
CA ASN A 21 -1.71 -44.12 -1.48
C ASN A 21 -2.02 -42.62 -1.64
N LYS A 22 -0.99 -41.76 -1.71
CA LYS A 22 -1.15 -40.35 -2.05
C LYS A 22 -1.18 -40.21 -3.58
N SER A 23 -2.38 -40.17 -4.14
CA SER A 23 -2.60 -39.71 -5.52
C SER A 23 -2.32 -38.21 -5.59
N TYR A 24 -1.04 -37.83 -5.71
CA TYR A 24 -0.70 -36.50 -6.16
C TYR A 24 -1.31 -36.30 -7.55
N PRO A 25 -2.06 -35.22 -7.80
CA PRO A 25 -2.58 -34.95 -9.14
C PRO A 25 -1.39 -34.95 -10.12
N LYS A 26 -1.49 -35.78 -11.17
CA LYS A 26 -0.44 -35.98 -12.18
C LYS A 26 -0.21 -34.74 -13.04
N GLU A 27 -1.17 -33.84 -13.10
CA GLU A 27 -1.06 -32.59 -13.82
C GLU A 27 -0.30 -31.57 -12.98
N ALA A 28 0.80 -31.05 -13.54
CA ALA A 28 1.42 -29.85 -13.01
C ALA A 28 0.36 -28.75 -12.95
N VAL A 29 0.19 -28.14 -11.78
CA VAL A 29 -0.68 -26.96 -11.64
C VAL A 29 -0.17 -25.92 -12.63
N ALA A 30 -0.99 -25.57 -13.61
CA ALA A 30 -0.62 -24.61 -14.62
C ALA A 30 -0.38 -23.24 -13.96
N PHE A 31 0.65 -22.51 -14.40
CA PHE A 31 1.09 -21.27 -13.74
C PHE A 31 0.01 -20.18 -13.70
N ASP A 32 -0.91 -20.22 -14.65
CA ASP A 32 -2.10 -19.38 -14.75
C ASP A 32 -3.15 -19.67 -13.65
N ALA A 33 -3.21 -20.89 -13.13
CA ALA A 33 -4.04 -21.23 -11.97
C ALA A 33 -3.54 -20.59 -10.66
N VAL A 34 -2.33 -20.03 -10.65
CA VAL A 34 -1.71 -19.31 -9.52
C VAL A 34 -1.83 -17.79 -9.68
N CYS A 35 -2.53 -17.30 -10.71
CA CYS A 35 -2.76 -15.86 -10.86
C CYS A 35 -3.50 -15.30 -9.65
N ALA A 36 -2.87 -14.35 -8.94
CA ALA A 36 -3.51 -13.57 -7.89
C ALA A 36 -4.82 -13.00 -8.45
N ARG A 37 -5.96 -13.35 -7.85
CA ARG A 37 -7.27 -12.82 -8.26
C ARG A 37 -7.14 -11.30 -8.32
N LYS A 38 -7.49 -10.69 -9.47
CA LYS A 38 -7.61 -9.24 -9.59
C LYS A 38 -8.59 -8.80 -8.51
N LYS A 39 -8.10 -8.09 -7.48
CA LYS A 39 -8.98 -7.36 -6.59
C LYS A 39 -9.70 -6.32 -7.43
N GLU A 40 -11.02 -6.25 -7.26
CA GLU A 40 -11.87 -5.27 -7.91
C GLU A 40 -11.39 -3.85 -7.56
N ALA A 41 -11.65 -2.89 -8.44
CA ALA A 41 -11.34 -1.49 -8.18
C ALA A 41 -12.18 -1.02 -7.00
N GLU A 42 -11.52 -0.72 -5.88
CA GLU A 42 -12.19 -0.09 -4.75
C GLU A 42 -12.40 1.39 -5.11
N ASP A 43 -13.64 1.75 -5.44
CA ASP A 43 -14.06 3.14 -5.61
C ASP A 43 -14.28 3.74 -4.21
N PHE A 44 -13.32 4.54 -3.76
CA PHE A 44 -13.44 5.28 -2.51
C PHE A 44 -13.44 6.76 -2.82
N ASP A 45 -14.52 7.44 -2.40
CA ASP A 45 -14.49 8.87 -2.17
C ASP A 45 -13.23 9.25 -1.36
N PHE A 46 -12.74 10.48 -1.56
CA PHE A 46 -11.54 10.93 -0.87
C PHE A 46 -11.72 10.86 0.65
N PHE A 47 -10.92 9.99 1.28
CA PHE A 47 -10.86 9.86 2.73
C PHE A 47 -9.42 10.05 3.21
N ARG A 48 -9.20 11.12 3.97
CA ARG A 48 -7.86 11.62 4.36
C ARG A 48 -7.05 10.55 5.09
N GLU A 49 -7.66 9.87 6.05
CA GLU A 49 -7.03 8.87 6.90
C GLU A 49 -6.61 7.64 6.10
N LEU A 50 -7.41 7.25 5.10
CA LEU A 50 -7.11 6.15 4.18
C LEU A 50 -5.93 6.51 3.29
N MET A 51 -5.95 7.69 2.66
CA MET A 51 -4.82 8.18 1.87
C MET A 51 -3.54 8.18 2.71
N GLU A 52 -3.56 8.74 3.91
CA GLU A 52 -2.38 8.77 4.77
C GLU A 52 -1.90 7.36 5.15
N ARG A 53 -2.81 6.44 5.48
CA ARG A 53 -2.48 5.04 5.78
C ARG A 53 -1.78 4.38 4.60
N ASP A 54 -2.31 4.53 3.41
CA ASP A 54 -1.82 3.84 2.22
C ASP A 54 -0.48 4.42 1.75
N VAL A 55 -0.33 5.75 1.78
CA VAL A 55 0.97 6.38 1.51
C VAL A 55 2.02 5.97 2.54
N ARG A 56 1.67 5.92 3.84
CA ARG A 56 2.59 5.41 4.88
C ARG A 56 2.97 3.95 4.65
N TYR A 57 2.03 3.13 4.17
CA TYR A 57 2.32 1.75 3.82
C TYR A 57 3.28 1.66 2.63
N MET A 58 3.06 2.46 1.57
CA MET A 58 3.96 2.51 0.42
C MET A 58 5.37 2.94 0.80
N ASP A 59 5.52 3.99 1.62
CA ASP A 59 6.81 4.49 2.10
C ASP A 59 7.58 3.44 2.92
N ARG A 60 6.89 2.55 3.65
CA ARG A 60 7.52 1.49 4.46
C ARG A 60 7.79 0.21 3.69
N SER A 61 7.02 -0.04 2.63
CA SER A 61 7.00 -1.31 1.91
C SER A 61 7.52 -1.23 0.48
N TYR A 62 8.11 -0.10 0.07
CA TYR A 62 8.61 0.08 -1.30
C TYR A 62 9.74 -0.92 -1.66
N TYR A 63 10.56 -1.29 -0.67
CA TYR A 63 11.70 -2.17 -0.85
C TYR A 63 11.29 -3.63 -0.66
N VAL A 64 11.50 -4.43 -1.70
CA VAL A 64 11.33 -5.88 -1.65
C VAL A 64 12.71 -6.53 -1.54
N ASP A 65 12.93 -7.23 -0.43
CA ASP A 65 14.10 -8.08 -0.26
C ASP A 65 13.95 -9.35 -1.11
N TYR A 66 14.86 -9.51 -2.07
CA TYR A 66 14.90 -10.64 -2.97
C TYR A 66 15.77 -11.79 -2.46
N ASP A 67 16.52 -11.61 -1.36
CA ASP A 67 17.27 -12.69 -0.73
C ASP A 67 16.38 -13.55 0.19
N GLN A 68 15.24 -13.97 -0.38
CA GLN A 68 14.31 -14.83 0.29
C GLN A 68 14.96 -16.22 0.50
N PRO A 69 14.93 -16.76 1.73
CA PRO A 69 15.55 -18.05 2.01
C PRO A 69 14.80 -19.17 1.27
N ILE A 70 15.54 -19.88 0.41
CA ILE A 70 15.02 -21.10 -0.23
C ILE A 70 14.81 -22.15 0.88
N THR A 71 13.63 -22.75 0.94
CA THR A 71 13.30 -23.80 1.92
C THR A 71 14.04 -25.12 1.60
N GLY A 72 14.15 -26.04 2.57
CA GLY A 72 14.80 -27.35 2.38
C GLY A 72 16.11 -27.52 3.17
N ARG A 73 16.70 -28.73 3.10
CA ARG A 73 17.77 -29.16 4.03
C ARG A 73 19.20 -28.95 3.52
N SER A 74 19.44 -28.84 2.21
CA SER A 74 20.80 -28.81 1.66
C SER A 74 21.27 -27.40 1.26
N PRO A 75 22.26 -26.81 1.97
CA PRO A 75 22.78 -25.47 1.62
C PRO A 75 23.42 -25.42 0.23
N ARG A 76 24.05 -26.51 -0.22
CA ARG A 76 24.71 -26.59 -1.53
C ARG A 76 23.70 -26.50 -2.68
N ILE A 77 22.60 -27.24 -2.56
CA ILE A 77 21.52 -27.23 -3.57
C ILE A 77 20.89 -25.84 -3.64
N LYS A 78 20.61 -25.21 -2.49
CA LYS A 78 20.06 -23.84 -2.44
C LYS A 78 20.98 -22.84 -3.13
N LYS A 79 22.30 -22.88 -2.84
CA LYS A 79 23.28 -22.00 -3.47
C LYS A 79 23.33 -22.20 -4.98
N PHE A 80 23.27 -23.45 -5.45
CA PHE A 80 23.22 -23.77 -6.87
C PHE A 80 21.96 -23.21 -7.54
N ILE A 81 20.77 -23.46 -6.99
CA ILE A 81 19.51 -22.92 -7.52
C ILE A 81 19.57 -21.39 -7.57
N LYS A 82 20.03 -20.74 -6.49
CA LYS A 82 20.17 -19.28 -6.44
C LYS A 82 21.12 -18.75 -7.52
N SER A 83 22.22 -19.45 -7.79
CA SER A 83 23.15 -19.07 -8.86
C SER A 83 22.53 -19.12 -10.26
N LEU A 84 21.59 -20.04 -10.50
CA LEU A 84 20.94 -20.19 -11.80
C LEU A 84 19.98 -19.06 -12.15
N TYR A 85 19.37 -18.39 -11.17
CA TYR A 85 18.39 -17.32 -11.45
C TYR A 85 18.87 -15.92 -11.08
N GLN A 86 19.81 -15.79 -10.13
CA GLN A 86 20.12 -14.49 -9.53
C GLN A 86 20.69 -13.47 -10.52
N PHE A 87 21.38 -13.92 -11.59
CA PHE A 87 22.03 -13.01 -12.54
C PHE A 87 21.01 -12.19 -13.34
N HIS A 88 19.84 -12.77 -13.62
CA HIS A 88 18.78 -12.10 -14.38
C HIS A 88 17.74 -11.46 -13.47
N LEU A 89 17.41 -12.12 -12.35
CA LEU A 89 16.37 -11.60 -11.47
C LEU A 89 16.84 -10.44 -10.58
N ARG A 90 18.13 -10.39 -10.17
CA ARG A 90 18.65 -9.26 -9.36
C ARG A 90 18.48 -7.92 -10.06
N PRO A 91 18.92 -7.72 -11.33
CA PRO A 91 18.68 -6.47 -12.04
C PRO A 91 17.20 -6.11 -12.16
N LEU A 92 16.33 -7.11 -12.36
CA LEU A 92 14.89 -6.89 -12.45
C LEU A 92 14.31 -6.38 -11.13
N TRP A 93 14.69 -6.98 -9.99
CA TRP A 93 14.27 -6.52 -8.67
C TRP A 93 14.84 -5.16 -8.30
N ASP A 94 16.10 -4.87 -8.64
CA ASP A 94 16.70 -3.57 -8.41
C ASP A 94 15.95 -2.47 -9.20
N ALA A 95 15.60 -2.75 -10.46
CA ALA A 95 14.77 -1.87 -11.26
C ALA A 95 13.36 -1.70 -10.66
N GLN A 96 12.74 -2.78 -10.18
CA GLN A 96 11.44 -2.73 -9.53
C GLN A 96 11.47 -1.93 -8.22
N ASN A 97 12.48 -2.13 -7.37
CA ASN A 97 12.66 -1.40 -6.12
C ASN A 97 12.91 0.10 -6.38
N CYS A 98 13.67 0.42 -7.45
CA CYS A 98 13.84 1.80 -7.90
C CYS A 98 12.50 2.42 -8.32
N PHE A 99 11.71 1.70 -9.12
CA PHE A 99 10.37 2.15 -9.51
C PHE A 99 9.46 2.34 -8.30
N ASN A 100 9.41 1.36 -7.38
CA ASN A 100 8.61 1.42 -6.17
C ASN A 100 8.97 2.63 -5.30
N LEU A 101 10.26 2.93 -5.14
CA LEU A 101 10.74 4.11 -4.42
C LEU A 101 10.23 5.40 -5.06
N LYS A 102 10.29 5.50 -6.39
CA LYS A 102 9.79 6.68 -7.12
C LYS A 102 8.27 6.79 -7.01
N ALA A 103 7.55 5.68 -7.09
CA ALA A 103 6.09 5.65 -6.91
C ALA A 103 5.70 6.09 -5.49
N ALA A 104 6.34 5.55 -4.45
CA ALA A 104 6.12 5.96 -3.06
C ALA A 104 6.42 7.46 -2.86
N SER A 105 7.54 7.94 -3.40
CA SER A 105 7.91 9.36 -3.34
C SER A 105 6.90 10.27 -4.04
N ALA A 106 6.36 9.85 -5.19
CA ALA A 106 5.33 10.61 -5.91
C ALA A 106 4.02 10.66 -5.12
N MET A 107 3.59 9.53 -4.55
CA MET A 107 2.40 9.47 -3.70
C MET A 107 2.55 10.30 -2.42
N SER A 108 3.73 10.32 -1.82
CA SER A 108 4.06 11.19 -0.69
C SER A 108 3.99 12.67 -1.03
N GLN A 109 4.46 13.08 -2.22
CA GLN A 109 4.30 14.45 -2.72
C GLN A 109 2.83 14.80 -2.96
N MET A 110 2.07 13.89 -3.58
CA MET A 110 0.64 14.09 -3.83
C MET A 110 -0.15 14.23 -2.52
N ARG A 111 0.15 13.41 -1.52
CA ARG A 111 -0.40 13.56 -0.16
C ARG A 111 -0.16 14.96 0.39
N ASN A 112 1.09 15.42 0.37
CA ASN A 112 1.45 16.72 0.91
C ASN A 112 0.71 17.86 0.18
N PHE A 113 0.61 17.78 -1.15
CA PHE A 113 -0.14 18.74 -1.95
C PHE A 113 -1.62 18.78 -1.55
N VAL A 114 -2.28 17.62 -1.43
CA VAL A 114 -3.69 17.55 -1.02
C VAL A 114 -3.89 18.14 0.38
N LEU A 115 -3.01 17.81 1.33
CA LEU A 115 -3.10 18.35 2.69
C LEU A 115 -2.93 19.88 2.71
N GLN A 116 -1.98 20.40 1.94
CA GLN A 116 -1.80 21.84 1.79
C GLN A 116 -3.03 22.52 1.16
N GLN A 117 -3.63 21.88 0.15
CA GLN A 117 -4.83 22.42 -0.50
C GLN A 117 -6.03 22.48 0.45
N ILE A 118 -6.21 21.45 1.29
CA ILE A 118 -7.26 21.45 2.32
C ILE A 118 -7.06 22.63 3.29
N GLU A 119 -5.84 22.81 3.79
CA GLU A 119 -5.52 23.92 4.70
C GLU A 119 -5.76 25.28 4.05
N GLN A 120 -5.34 25.45 2.79
CA GLN A 120 -5.56 26.69 2.04
C GLN A 120 -7.05 26.97 1.81
N ASN A 121 -7.85 25.94 1.55
CA ASN A 121 -9.30 26.08 1.39
C ASN A 121 -9.95 26.52 2.71
N GLU A 122 -9.59 25.90 3.83
CA GLU A 122 -10.10 26.30 5.15
C GLU A 122 -9.73 27.75 5.51
N GLN A 123 -8.52 28.19 5.17
CA GLN A 123 -8.10 29.59 5.36
C GLN A 123 -8.89 30.55 4.47
N MET A 124 -9.10 30.19 3.21
CA MET A 124 -9.89 30.97 2.26
C MET A 124 -11.34 31.13 2.73
N GLU A 125 -11.95 30.04 3.23
CA GLU A 125 -13.31 30.08 3.78
C GLU A 125 -13.44 31.01 4.99
N LYS A 126 -12.44 31.01 5.89
CA LYS A 126 -12.40 31.95 7.02
C LYS A 126 -12.34 33.40 6.56
N HIS A 127 -11.46 33.71 5.61
CA HIS A 127 -11.36 35.06 5.05
C HIS A 127 -12.64 35.49 4.33
N LEU A 128 -13.31 34.59 3.63
CA LEU A 128 -14.61 34.86 3.02
C LEU A 128 -15.68 35.19 4.06
N GLU A 129 -15.72 34.48 5.18
CA GLU A 129 -16.68 34.77 6.25
C GLU A 129 -16.38 36.09 6.96
N GLU A 130 -15.11 36.40 7.23
CA GLU A 130 -14.69 37.69 7.76
C GLU A 130 -15.08 38.84 6.82
N LEU A 131 -14.82 38.70 5.52
CA LEU A 131 -15.16 39.69 4.52
C LEU A 131 -16.68 39.90 4.44
N ARG A 132 -17.47 38.82 4.46
CA ARG A 132 -18.93 38.90 4.52
C ARG A 132 -19.43 39.63 5.76
N LYS A 133 -18.78 39.43 6.92
CA LYS A 133 -19.10 40.15 8.15
C LYS A 133 -18.84 41.65 8.00
N VAL A 134 -17.67 42.02 7.45
CA VAL A 134 -17.32 43.43 7.20
C VAL A 134 -18.33 44.09 6.24
N CYS A 135 -18.71 43.41 5.16
CA CYS A 135 -19.72 43.93 4.23
C CYS A 135 -21.06 44.19 4.93
N ARG A 136 -21.57 43.24 5.74
CA ARG A 136 -22.81 43.41 6.52
C ARG A 136 -22.73 44.59 7.49
N GLU A 137 -21.60 44.77 8.17
CA GLU A 137 -21.39 45.90 9.08
C GLU A 137 -21.34 47.24 8.34
N GLN A 138 -20.76 47.27 7.13
CA GLN A 138 -20.73 48.46 6.29
C GLN A 138 -22.11 48.81 5.74
N GLU A 139 -22.87 47.84 5.26
CA GLU A 139 -24.26 48.01 4.81
C GLU A 139 -25.13 48.63 5.91
N LEU A 140 -25.03 48.10 7.15
CA LEU A 140 -25.77 48.66 8.29
C LEU A 140 -25.37 50.10 8.61
N LYS A 141 -24.07 50.43 8.54
CA LYS A 141 -23.59 51.80 8.76
C LYS A 141 -24.10 52.76 7.68
N ILE A 142 -24.12 52.32 6.42
CA ILE A 142 -24.67 53.10 5.31
C ILE A 142 -26.15 53.37 5.54
N GLU A 143 -26.94 52.35 5.87
CA GLU A 143 -28.38 52.48 6.16
C GLU A 143 -28.64 53.47 7.31
N GLN A 144 -27.86 53.38 8.39
CA GLN A 144 -27.95 54.32 9.52
C GLN A 144 -27.61 55.76 9.13
N LEU A 145 -26.59 55.96 8.29
CA LEU A 145 -26.19 57.27 7.80
C LEU A 145 -27.23 57.86 6.85
N GLU A 146 -27.79 57.05 5.95
CA GLU A 146 -28.86 57.45 5.04
C GLU A 146 -30.11 57.90 5.80
N LYS A 147 -30.49 57.15 6.86
CA LYS A 147 -31.61 57.53 7.73
C LYS A 147 -31.38 58.88 8.43
N LYS A 148 -30.20 59.10 9.02
CA LYS A 148 -29.88 60.41 9.65
C LYS A 148 -29.93 61.56 8.65
N LEU A 149 -29.43 61.33 7.43
CA LEU A 149 -29.43 62.35 6.39
C LEU A 149 -30.85 62.70 5.90
N SER A 150 -31.79 61.75 5.96
CA SER A 150 -33.20 62.04 5.68
C SER A 150 -33.87 62.84 6.81
N GLU A 151 -33.54 62.55 8.07
CA GLU A 151 -34.09 63.25 9.24
C GLU A 151 -33.58 64.70 9.35
N GLU A 152 -32.36 65.00 8.89
CA GLU A 152 -31.82 66.38 8.85
C GLU A 152 -32.38 67.25 7.70
N LYS A 153 -33.10 66.65 6.74
CA LYS A 153 -33.67 67.36 5.59
C LYS A 153 -35.15 67.75 5.77
N GLU A 154 -35.81 67.27 6.82
CA GLU A 154 -37.15 67.68 7.27
C GLU A 154 -37.07 68.84 8.27
#